data_AF-A0A8J5MU29-F1
#
_entry.id   AF-A0A8J5MU29-F1
#
_cell.length_a   1.000
_cell.length_b   1.000
_cell.length_c   1.000
_cell.angle_alpha   90.00
_cell.angle_beta   90.00
_cell.angle_gamma   90.00
#
_symmetry.space_group_name_H-M   'P 1'
#
loop_
_entity.id
_entity.type
_entity.pdbx_description
1 polymer ?
#
loop_
_entity_poly.entity_id
_entity_poly.type
_entity_poly.pdbx_seq_one_letter_code
_entity_poly.pdbx_strand_id
1 'polypeptide(L)'
;MSRTGGKLLKRRTYMQALARYLITPWAEKRLRSSCLSWGLKALICSVCDLPSPGSVSRPPGTPVADSKDPLVRCVECPKGCDRKTRHRCHGCRQPMCPRHFYSVCANCVPK
;
A
#
# COMPACT_ATOMS: atom_id res chain seq x y z
N MET A 1 -12.41 -43.33 10.69
CA MET A 1 -12.12 -41.87 10.57
C MET A 1 -10.62 -41.68 10.67
N SER A 2 -9.98 -41.42 9.54
CA SER A 2 -8.53 -41.61 9.34
C SER A 2 -7.71 -40.62 10.18
N ARG A 3 -6.87 -41.17 11.06
CA ARG A 3 -5.78 -40.44 11.74
C ARG A 3 -4.56 -40.47 10.81
N THR A 4 -4.51 -39.56 9.83
CA THR A 4 -3.28 -39.30 9.09
C THR A 4 -2.26 -38.67 10.05
N GLY A 5 -1.07 -39.26 10.15
CA GLY A 5 0.00 -38.94 11.09
C GLY A 5 0.65 -37.56 10.91
N GLY A 6 -0.14 -36.50 11.05
CA GLY A 6 0.34 -35.12 11.18
C GLY A 6 0.58 -34.78 12.65
N LYS A 7 1.66 -34.06 12.94
CA LYS A 7 1.96 -33.51 14.28
C LYS A 7 0.70 -32.87 14.87
N LEU A 8 0.34 -33.23 16.11
CA LEU A 8 -0.83 -32.66 16.81
C LEU A 8 -0.74 -31.13 16.80
N LEU A 9 -1.69 -30.48 16.14
CA LEU A 9 -1.76 -29.02 16.07
C LEU A 9 -2.13 -28.46 17.45
N LYS A 10 -1.39 -27.46 17.92
CA LYS A 10 -1.76 -26.73 19.14
C LYS A 10 -3.10 -26.02 18.90
N ARG A 11 -4.02 -26.06 19.87
CA ARG A 11 -5.33 -25.39 19.78
C ARG A 11 -5.20 -23.92 19.34
N ARG A 12 -4.23 -23.18 19.88
CA ARG A 12 -3.99 -21.77 19.53
C ARG A 12 -3.68 -21.57 18.04
N THR A 13 -2.79 -22.39 17.46
CA THR A 13 -2.41 -22.27 16.04
C THR A 13 -3.58 -22.64 15.14
N TYR A 14 -4.35 -23.66 15.54
CA TYR A 14 -5.58 -24.05 14.84
C TYR A 14 -6.61 -22.92 14.82
N MET A 15 -6.91 -22.32 15.99
CA MET A 15 -7.88 -21.23 16.09
C MET A 15 -7.45 -19.99 15.30
N GLN A 16 -6.15 -19.67 15.28
CA GLN A 16 -5.62 -18.58 14.46
C GLN A 16 -5.78 -18.85 12.96
N ALA A 17 -5.47 -20.07 12.51
CA ALA A 17 -5.65 -20.46 11.11
C ALA A 17 -7.13 -20.43 10.70
N LEU A 18 -8.01 -20.95 11.56
CA LEU A 18 -9.45 -20.92 11.34
C LEU A 18 -9.99 -19.49 11.26
N ALA A 19 -9.59 -18.62 12.19
CA ALA A 19 -10.00 -17.21 12.18
C ALA A 19 -9.58 -16.51 10.88
N ARG A 20 -8.34 -16.72 10.41
CA ARG A 20 -7.89 -16.19 9.12
C ARG A 20 -8.77 -16.71 7.98
N TYR A 21 -8.98 -18.02 7.90
CA TYR A 21 -9.78 -18.65 6.85
C TYR A 21 -11.20 -18.09 6.76
N LEU A 22 -11.82 -17.82 7.91
CA LEU A 22 -13.17 -17.24 7.97
C LEU A 22 -13.20 -15.76 7.57
N ILE A 23 -12.17 -14.98 7.90
CA ILE A 23 -12.15 -13.53 7.71
C ILE A 23 -11.68 -13.12 6.31
N THR A 24 -10.76 -13.87 5.69
CA THR A 24 -10.16 -13.55 4.38
C THR A 24 -11.18 -13.18 3.27
N PRO A 25 -12.25 -13.95 3.00
CA PRO A 25 -13.18 -13.59 1.92
C PRO A 25 -13.91 -12.25 2.19
N TRP A 26 -14.18 -11.94 3.45
CA TRP A 26 -14.81 -10.68 3.85
C TRP A 26 -13.83 -9.51 3.79
N ALA A 27 -12.57 -9.75 4.18
CA ALA A 27 -11.47 -8.80 4.05
C ALA A 27 -11.25 -8.40 2.58
N GLU A 28 -11.18 -9.36 1.66
CA GLU A 28 -11.04 -9.13 0.22
C GLU A 28 -12.22 -8.33 -0.34
N LYS A 29 -13.45 -8.68 0.04
CA LYS A 29 -14.65 -7.92 -0.36
C LYS A 29 -14.59 -6.47 0.12
N ARG A 30 -14.15 -6.25 1.36
CA ARG A 30 -14.01 -4.92 1.96
C ARG A 30 -12.93 -4.07 1.27
N LEU A 31 -11.81 -4.69 0.85
CA LEU A 31 -10.73 -4.01 0.14
C LEU A 31 -11.15 -3.43 -1.22
N ARG A 32 -12.18 -4.00 -1.86
CA ARG A 32 -12.74 -3.45 -3.12
C ARG A 32 -13.47 -2.12 -2.94
N SER A 33 -13.79 -1.73 -1.69
CA SER A 33 -14.44 -0.45 -1.42
C SER A 33 -13.49 0.73 -1.65
N SER A 34 -13.93 1.70 -2.46
CA SER A 34 -13.19 2.91 -2.79
C SER A 34 -13.07 3.87 -1.59
N CYS A 35 -14.07 3.92 -0.72
CA CYS A 35 -14.14 4.83 0.43
C CYS A 35 -13.41 4.33 1.69
N LEU A 36 -12.81 3.14 1.64
CA LEU A 36 -12.09 2.59 2.79
C LEU A 36 -10.77 3.34 2.99
N SER A 37 -10.51 3.80 4.21
CA SER A 37 -9.29 4.55 4.53
C SER A 37 -8.03 3.72 4.26
N TRP A 38 -6.94 4.40 3.89
CA TRP A 38 -5.68 3.74 3.60
C TRP A 38 -5.18 2.91 4.80
N GLY A 39 -5.21 3.48 6.01
CA GLY A 39 -4.73 2.80 7.21
C GLY A 39 -5.45 1.49 7.46
N LEU A 40 -6.76 1.45 7.20
CA LEU A 40 -7.55 0.25 7.34
C LEU A 40 -7.27 -0.76 6.23
N LYS A 41 -7.02 -0.32 4.98
CA LYS A 41 -6.56 -1.19 3.90
C LYS A 41 -5.22 -1.87 4.25
N ALA A 42 -4.27 -1.10 4.78
CA ALA A 42 -2.96 -1.62 5.18
C ALA A 42 -3.07 -2.66 6.31
N LEU A 43 -3.88 -2.38 7.33
CA LEU A 43 -4.13 -3.32 8.42
C LEU A 43 -4.77 -4.62 7.93
N ILE A 44 -5.77 -4.54 7.05
CA ILE A 44 -6.41 -5.74 6.47
C ILE A 44 -5.39 -6.57 5.69
N CYS A 45 -4.58 -5.93 4.84
CA CYS A 45 -3.53 -6.62 4.10
C CYS A 45 -2.52 -7.29 5.03
N SER A 46 -2.12 -6.63 6.12
CA SER A 46 -1.18 -7.18 7.11
C SER A 46 -1.74 -8.36 7.91
N VAL A 47 -3.04 -8.35 8.25
CA VAL A 47 -3.65 -9.40 9.09
C VAL A 47 -4.00 -10.64 8.26
N CYS A 48 -4.41 -10.45 7.01
CA CYS A 48 -4.83 -11.50 6.09
C CYS A 48 -3.73 -11.96 5.12
N ASP A 49 -2.50 -11.46 5.26
CA ASP A 49 -1.37 -11.75 4.36
C ASP A 49 -1.71 -11.50 2.87
N LEU A 50 -2.49 -10.45 2.59
CA LEU A 50 -2.93 -10.08 1.24
C LEU A 50 -1.96 -9.08 0.58
N PRO A 51 -1.80 -9.10 -0.75
CA PRO A 51 -0.98 -8.14 -1.46
C PRO A 51 -1.50 -6.71 -1.23
N SER A 52 -0.61 -5.82 -0.77
CA SER A 52 -0.96 -4.43 -0.51
C SER A 52 -1.32 -3.72 -1.81
N PRO A 53 -2.36 -2.85 -1.85
CA PRO A 53 -2.74 -2.09 -3.04
C PRO A 53 -1.68 -1.07 -3.53
N GLY A 54 -0.52 -0.99 -2.87
CA GLY A 54 0.67 -0.27 -3.33
C GLY A 54 1.84 -1.17 -3.73
N SER A 55 1.73 -2.49 -3.59
CA SER A 55 2.80 -3.47 -3.88
C SER A 55 2.83 -3.93 -5.34
N VAL A 56 2.22 -3.19 -6.25
CA VAL A 56 2.66 -3.25 -7.65
C VAL A 56 4.06 -2.66 -7.65
N SER A 57 5.04 -3.54 -7.46
CA SER A 57 6.44 -3.33 -7.76
C SER A 57 6.49 -2.79 -9.17
N ARG A 58 6.44 -1.46 -9.31
CA ARG A 58 6.93 -0.82 -10.52
C ARG A 58 8.35 -1.34 -10.66
N PRO A 59 8.71 -2.01 -11.77
CA PRO A 59 10.07 -2.50 -11.95
C PRO A 59 11.02 -1.33 -11.71
N PRO A 60 12.06 -1.52 -10.88
CA PRO A 60 13.02 -0.46 -10.61
C PRO A 60 13.69 -0.10 -11.94
N GLY A 61 13.31 1.03 -12.53
CA GLY A 61 13.94 1.49 -13.77
C GLY A 61 13.04 2.11 -14.84
N THR A 62 11.71 2.13 -14.72
CA THR A 62 10.93 2.95 -15.68
C THR A 62 11.09 4.42 -15.28
N PRO A 63 11.68 5.29 -16.11
CA PRO A 63 11.71 6.71 -15.84
C PRO A 63 10.28 7.26 -15.82
N VAL A 64 10.02 8.26 -14.97
CA VAL A 64 8.71 8.92 -14.81
C VAL A 64 8.26 9.66 -16.10
N ALA A 65 9.12 9.67 -17.13
CA ALA A 65 8.87 10.27 -18.44
C ALA A 65 7.67 9.66 -19.18
N ASP A 66 7.36 8.37 -19.01
CA ASP A 66 6.28 7.67 -19.76
C ASP A 66 4.93 7.65 -19.04
N SER A 67 4.78 8.38 -17.93
CA SER A 67 3.47 8.54 -17.31
C SER A 67 2.62 9.52 -18.11
N LYS A 68 1.46 9.06 -18.63
CA LYS A 68 0.41 9.89 -19.27
C LYS A 68 -0.25 10.90 -18.31
N ASP A 69 0.24 10.99 -17.07
CA ASP A 69 -0.31 11.87 -16.06
C ASP A 69 -0.08 13.34 -16.42
N PRO A 70 -1.07 14.22 -16.18
CA PRO A 70 -0.92 15.64 -16.41
C PRO A 70 0.16 16.22 -15.48
N LEU A 71 0.87 17.24 -15.97
CA LEU A 71 1.83 17.98 -15.16
C LEU A 71 1.09 18.76 -14.07
N VAL A 72 1.34 18.43 -12.81
CA VAL A 72 0.72 19.11 -11.66
C VAL A 72 1.77 19.93 -10.92
N ARG A 73 1.35 21.00 -10.26
CA ARG A 73 2.24 21.82 -9.44
C ARG A 73 2.76 21.05 -8.21
N CYS A 74 4.03 21.23 -7.88
CA CYS A 74 4.61 20.71 -6.63
C CYS A 74 3.98 21.38 -5.40
N VAL A 75 3.63 20.56 -4.39
CA VAL A 75 3.02 21.02 -3.12
C VAL A 75 4.00 21.84 -2.27
N GLU A 76 5.27 21.43 -2.24
CA GLU A 76 6.32 22.05 -1.42
C GLU A 76 6.93 23.31 -2.07
N CYS A 77 6.64 23.59 -3.34
CA CYS A 77 7.16 24.79 -3.99
C CYS A 77 6.32 26.03 -3.65
N PRO A 78 6.98 27.17 -3.36
CA PRO A 78 6.26 28.43 -3.14
C PRO A 78 5.45 28.82 -4.37
N LYS A 79 4.32 29.51 -4.15
CA LYS A 79 3.33 29.85 -5.20
C LYS A 79 3.91 30.64 -6.38
N GLY A 80 4.99 31.40 -6.18
CA GLY A 80 5.66 32.17 -7.24
C GLY A 80 6.49 31.35 -8.23
N CYS A 81 6.94 30.14 -7.89
CA CYS A 81 7.89 29.39 -8.76
C CYS A 81 7.23 28.52 -9.84
N ASP A 82 5.89 28.36 -9.82
CA ASP A 82 5.07 27.47 -10.66
C ASP A 82 5.74 26.17 -11.15
N ARG A 83 6.45 25.47 -10.25
CA ARG A 83 7.17 24.26 -10.64
C ARG A 83 6.20 23.11 -10.83
N LYS A 84 6.02 22.74 -12.09
CA LYS A 84 5.24 21.57 -12.51
C LYS A 84 6.08 20.30 -12.44
N THR A 85 5.45 19.19 -12.08
CA THR A 85 6.09 17.90 -11.87
C THR A 85 5.15 16.75 -12.21
N ARG A 86 5.73 15.63 -12.64
CA ARG A 86 5.06 14.33 -12.73
C ARG A 86 5.43 13.41 -11.56
N HIS A 87 6.44 13.76 -10.78
CA HIS A 87 6.90 12.93 -9.67
C HIS A 87 5.93 13.01 -8.49
N ARG A 88 5.70 11.87 -7.86
CA ARG A 88 4.81 11.72 -6.70
C ARG A 88 5.52 10.95 -5.59
N CYS A 89 5.20 11.26 -4.33
CA CYS A 89 5.64 10.47 -3.18
C CYS A 89 5.23 9.00 -3.30
N HIS A 90 6.09 8.05 -2.94
CA HIS A 90 5.69 6.64 -2.88
C HIS A 90 4.70 6.34 -1.74
N GLY A 91 4.76 7.08 -0.62
CA GLY A 91 3.84 6.94 0.51
C GLY A 91 2.51 7.70 0.30
N CYS A 92 2.58 9.03 0.16
CA CYS A 92 1.42 9.92 0.14
C CYS A 92 0.87 10.22 -1.27
N ARG A 93 1.57 9.83 -2.35
CA ARG A 93 1.25 10.16 -3.76
C ARG A 93 1.09 11.65 -4.10
N GLN A 94 1.51 12.56 -3.20
CA GLN A 94 1.50 14.01 -3.44
C GLN A 94 2.52 14.41 -4.51
N PRO A 95 2.19 15.39 -5.38
CA PRO A 95 3.08 15.85 -6.44
C PRO A 95 4.26 16.65 -5.87
N MET A 96 5.49 16.22 -6.18
CA MET A 96 6.72 16.87 -5.73
C MET A 96 7.68 17.08 -6.88
N CYS A 97 8.34 18.23 -6.98
CA CYS A 97 9.33 18.48 -8.02
C CYS A 97 10.63 17.70 -7.71
N PRO A 98 11.51 17.46 -8.68
CA PRO A 98 12.77 16.74 -8.46
C PRO A 98 13.65 17.32 -7.33
N ARG A 99 13.55 18.63 -7.06
CA ARG A 99 14.24 19.28 -5.93
C ARG A 99 13.68 18.91 -4.55
N HIS A 100 12.39 18.57 -4.48
CA HIS A 100 11.71 18.11 -3.27
C HIS A 100 11.42 16.61 -3.34
N PHE A 101 11.96 15.92 -4.33
CA PHE A 101 11.69 14.51 -4.56
C PHE A 101 12.55 13.68 -3.62
N TYR A 102 11.90 13.18 -2.58
CA TYR A 102 12.36 12.07 -1.78
C TYR A 102 11.50 10.86 -2.15
N SER A 103 12.04 9.65 -2.01
CA SER A 103 11.24 8.43 -2.16
C SER A 103 9.99 8.46 -1.25
N VAL A 104 10.10 9.14 -0.10
CA VAL A 104 9.02 9.33 0.88
C VAL A 104 8.96 10.80 1.30
N CYS A 105 7.76 11.42 1.25
CA CYS A 105 7.51 12.82 1.64
C CYS A 105 7.78 13.01 3.15
N ALA A 106 8.14 14.22 3.59
CA ALA A 106 8.34 14.52 5.02
C ALA A 106 7.11 14.15 5.88
N ASN A 107 5.91 14.21 5.30
CA ASN A 107 4.66 13.79 5.94
C ASN A 107 4.49 12.27 6.05
N CYS A 108 5.29 11.48 5.32
CA CYS A 108 5.26 10.02 5.34
C CYS A 108 6.46 9.39 6.07
N VAL A 109 7.45 10.19 6.49
CA VAL A 109 8.51 9.69 7.36
C VAL A 109 7.90 9.53 8.76
N PRO A 110 7.88 8.32 9.34
CA PRO A 110 7.44 8.14 10.72
C PRO A 110 8.38 8.94 11.64
N LYS A 111 7.79 9.77 12.50
CA LYS A 111 8.51 10.44 13.60
C LYS A 111 8.88 9.43 14.69
#